data_AF-A0AA42ZBY0-F1
#
_entry.id   AF-A0AA42ZBY0-F1
#
_cell.length_a   1.000
_cell.length_b   1.000
_cell.length_c   1.000
_cell.angle_alpha   90.00
_cell.angle_beta   90.00
_cell.angle_gamma   90.00
#
_symmetry.space_group_name_H-M   'P 1'
#
loop_
_entity.id
_entity.type
_entity.pdbx_description
1 polymer ?
#
loop_
_entity_poly.entity_id
_entity_poly.type
_entity_poly.pdbx_seq_one_letter_code
_entity_poly.pdbx_strand_id
1 'polypeptide(L)'
;MFGKYKKLFFVGIGGAGMSGIAELLFNLEFDVRGSDLATSDVTDYLVTLGVKVHQGHSAENLEDADLVVISSAVSDDNPEVMAARDSGIPVIKRAEMLGELMRLKRSIGVSGTHGKTTTTSMIGSVLRHADYDPTIIVGGVVAGLGSGAALGKGDYLVAEADEYDRSFLAMYPTVAVVTNIEADHLDCYDGMDHLLASFVTYMNRVPFYGSVIISADDANLALVRPEIARPMVTFGFDATADYRATDVKLVAGRTRFTVWHIDELLGEVSLSVPGRHNVLNALAAVAACREVEVPMSAIAEGLASFGGVRRRFEIIGEFNEVILVDDYAHHPTEIAATLTTARETYGRRVIVVYQPHLYSRTRDFAGQFAESLSIADECLLTDIYPAREEPIEGVTSELIARRAGASEGARFSCIGPRSNVAAEVMKLVRKGDMIIIMGAGSITLACDELKEALKTL
;
A
#
# COMPACT_ATOMS: atom_id res chain seq x y z
N MET A 1 -17.63 24.72 -6.22
CA MET A 1 -16.33 24.07 -5.98
C MET A 1 -15.93 24.36 -4.52
N PHE A 2 -16.59 23.75 -3.53
CA PHE A 2 -16.57 24.13 -2.09
C PHE A 2 -17.27 25.44 -1.69
N GLY A 3 -17.75 26.24 -2.64
CA GLY A 3 -18.64 27.36 -2.32
C GLY A 3 -17.86 28.52 -1.68
N LYS A 4 -18.12 28.80 -0.40
CA LYS A 4 -17.45 29.90 0.33
C LYS A 4 -16.04 29.55 0.81
N TYR A 5 -15.68 28.27 0.88
CA TYR A 5 -14.39 27.81 1.39
C TYR A 5 -13.33 27.96 0.30
N LYS A 6 -12.42 28.94 0.41
CA LYS A 6 -11.33 29.20 -0.53
C LYS A 6 -9.95 29.19 0.11
N LYS A 7 -9.88 29.51 1.40
CA LYS A 7 -8.65 29.59 2.20
C LYS A 7 -8.53 28.35 3.07
N LEU A 8 -7.65 27.45 2.69
CA LEU A 8 -7.51 26.13 3.29
C LEU A 8 -6.22 26.09 4.11
N PHE A 9 -6.32 25.67 5.37
CA PHE A 9 -5.17 25.53 6.26
C PHE A 9 -4.91 24.06 6.59
N PHE A 10 -3.71 23.57 6.32
CA PHE A 10 -3.30 22.19 6.54
C PHE A 10 -2.43 22.07 7.79
N VAL A 11 -2.84 21.27 8.77
CA VAL A 11 -2.01 20.94 9.95
C VAL A 11 -1.27 19.64 9.68
N GLY A 12 0.07 19.68 9.69
CA GLY A 12 0.92 18.57 9.26
C GLY A 12 1.02 18.47 7.73
N ILE A 13 1.23 19.59 7.05
CA ILE A 13 1.21 19.70 5.58
C ILE A 13 2.34 18.90 4.91
N GLY A 14 3.44 18.61 5.61
CA GLY A 14 4.59 17.85 5.09
C GLY A 14 4.38 16.34 4.98
N GLY A 15 3.29 15.81 5.54
CA GLY A 15 2.97 14.38 5.41
C GLY A 15 2.66 13.98 3.97
N ALA A 16 3.13 12.79 3.53
CA ALA A 16 3.04 12.35 2.12
C ALA A 16 1.63 12.41 1.49
N GLY A 17 0.58 12.16 2.29
CA GLY A 17 -0.81 12.29 1.83
C GLY A 17 -1.40 13.69 1.99
N MET A 18 -0.83 14.54 2.85
CA MET A 18 -1.29 15.91 3.07
C MET A 18 -0.73 16.85 2.01
N SER A 19 0.57 16.74 1.71
CA SER A 19 1.26 17.59 0.74
C SER A 19 0.68 17.45 -0.66
N GLY A 20 0.41 16.22 -1.10
CA GLY A 20 -0.21 15.97 -2.41
C GLY A 20 -1.61 16.56 -2.55
N ILE A 21 -2.41 16.54 -1.46
CA ILE A 21 -3.74 17.18 -1.43
C ILE A 21 -3.61 18.70 -1.44
N ALA A 22 -2.70 19.25 -0.63
CA ALA A 22 -2.44 20.68 -0.55
C ALA A 22 -2.01 21.25 -1.91
N GLU A 23 -1.07 20.59 -2.58
CA GLU A 23 -0.59 21.02 -3.89
C GLU A 23 -1.65 20.86 -4.98
N LEU A 24 -2.48 19.80 -4.95
CA LEU A 24 -3.61 19.67 -5.87
C LEU A 24 -4.59 20.84 -5.73
N LEU A 25 -4.94 21.21 -4.49
CA LEU A 25 -5.84 22.33 -4.22
C LEU A 25 -5.22 23.66 -4.61
N PHE A 26 -3.92 23.85 -4.39
CA PHE A 26 -3.20 25.02 -4.86
C PHE A 26 -3.25 25.16 -6.38
N ASN A 27 -3.06 24.06 -7.11
CA ASN A 27 -3.19 24.01 -8.58
C ASN A 27 -4.63 24.24 -9.07
N LEU A 28 -5.64 23.98 -8.22
CA LEU A 28 -7.05 24.31 -8.45
C LEU A 28 -7.41 25.74 -8.00
N GLU A 29 -6.40 26.59 -7.81
CA GLU A 29 -6.52 28.02 -7.44
C GLU A 29 -7.14 28.27 -6.05
N PHE A 30 -7.04 27.32 -5.12
CA PHE A 30 -7.32 27.57 -3.70
C PHE A 30 -6.15 28.29 -3.04
N ASP A 31 -6.46 29.12 -2.04
CA ASP A 31 -5.44 29.71 -1.16
C ASP A 31 -5.06 28.67 -0.10
N VAL A 32 -3.93 28.01 -0.33
CA VAL A 32 -3.45 26.92 0.53
C VAL A 32 -2.32 27.42 1.41
N ARG A 33 -2.47 27.16 2.71
CA ARG A 33 -1.49 27.43 3.76
C ARG A 33 -1.38 26.21 4.66
N GLY A 34 -0.33 26.11 5.45
CA GLY A 34 -0.25 25.05 6.44
C GLY A 34 0.90 25.18 7.42
N SER A 35 0.99 24.22 8.32
CA SER A 35 2.02 24.10 9.33
C SER A 35 2.60 22.70 9.37
N ASP A 36 3.85 22.58 9.80
CA ASP A 36 4.45 21.30 10.18
C ASP A 36 5.46 21.47 11.32
N LEU A 37 5.72 20.42 12.10
CA LEU A 37 6.65 20.47 13.24
C LEU A 37 8.09 20.74 12.78
N ALA A 38 8.46 20.18 11.63
CA ALA A 38 9.80 20.28 11.08
C ALA A 38 9.77 20.65 9.59
N THR A 39 10.80 21.36 9.14
CA THR A 39 11.06 21.53 7.72
C THR A 39 11.57 20.22 7.12
N SER A 40 11.16 19.96 5.88
CA SER A 40 11.51 18.78 5.10
C SER A 40 11.57 19.15 3.63
N ASP A 41 12.17 18.29 2.80
CA ASP A 41 12.18 18.47 1.33
C ASP A 41 10.77 18.70 0.76
N VAL A 42 9.74 18.08 1.38
CA VAL A 42 8.34 18.23 0.99
C VAL A 42 7.80 19.62 1.32
N THR A 43 8.03 20.12 2.53
CA THR A 43 7.57 21.47 2.91
C THR A 43 8.32 22.54 2.13
N ASP A 44 9.61 22.35 1.90
CA ASP A 44 10.43 23.28 1.14
C ASP A 44 9.95 23.37 -0.31
N TYR A 45 9.63 22.21 -0.92
CA TYR A 45 9.02 22.17 -2.25
C TYR A 45 7.68 22.93 -2.31
N LEU A 46 6.78 22.73 -1.35
CA LEU A 46 5.51 23.48 -1.30
C LEU A 46 5.74 25.00 -1.21
N VAL A 47 6.73 25.44 -0.42
CA VAL A 47 7.12 26.86 -0.36
C VAL A 47 7.61 27.37 -1.72
N THR A 48 8.35 26.56 -2.50
CA THR A 48 8.78 26.96 -3.85
C THR A 48 7.60 27.14 -4.82
N LEU A 49 6.47 26.48 -4.58
CA LEU A 49 5.24 26.66 -5.35
C LEU A 49 4.47 27.93 -4.95
N GLY A 50 4.80 28.54 -3.82
CA GLY A 50 4.11 29.72 -3.28
C GLY A 50 3.10 29.40 -2.16
N VAL A 51 3.08 28.15 -1.67
CA VAL A 51 2.29 27.78 -0.49
C VAL A 51 2.96 28.36 0.76
N LYS A 52 2.20 29.01 1.63
CA LYS A 52 2.71 29.51 2.90
C LYS A 52 2.77 28.37 3.93
N VAL A 53 3.97 27.99 4.33
CA VAL A 53 4.20 26.92 5.33
C VAL A 53 4.82 27.51 6.60
N HIS A 54 4.20 27.24 7.74
CA HIS A 54 4.66 27.64 9.07
C HIS A 54 5.42 26.49 9.74
N GLN A 55 6.54 26.80 10.40
CA GLN A 55 7.24 25.83 11.24
C GLN A 55 6.70 25.89 12.68
N GLY A 56 6.27 24.74 13.19
CA GLY A 56 5.60 24.61 14.49
C GLY A 56 4.12 24.99 14.45
N HIS A 57 3.40 24.62 15.51
CA HIS A 57 1.96 24.87 15.63
C HIS A 57 1.66 26.06 16.53
N SER A 58 0.91 27.03 16.02
CA SER A 58 0.45 28.20 16.78
C SER A 58 -0.94 28.62 16.30
N ALA A 59 -1.81 28.99 17.23
CA ALA A 59 -3.15 29.50 16.92
C ALA A 59 -3.13 30.67 15.92
N GLU A 60 -2.07 31.49 15.97
CA GLU A 60 -1.87 32.64 15.07
C GLU A 60 -1.66 32.25 13.60
N ASN A 61 -1.23 31.00 13.33
CA ASN A 61 -0.98 30.54 11.97
C ASN A 61 -2.26 30.42 11.12
N LEU A 62 -3.42 30.21 11.76
CA LEU A 62 -4.70 30.04 11.06
C LEU A 62 -5.13 31.28 10.26
N GLU A 63 -4.77 32.46 10.75
CA GLU A 63 -5.15 33.75 10.18
C GLU A 63 -6.65 33.81 9.87
N ASP A 64 -7.03 33.89 8.59
CA ASP A 64 -8.38 33.98 8.07
C ASP A 64 -8.79 32.71 7.28
N ALA A 65 -8.35 31.54 7.72
CA ALA A 65 -8.70 30.26 7.12
C ALA A 65 -10.23 30.01 7.13
N ASP A 66 -10.76 29.54 6.01
CA ASP A 66 -12.16 29.14 5.89
C ASP A 66 -12.38 27.69 6.36
N LEU A 67 -11.36 26.84 6.26
CA LEU A 67 -11.40 25.41 6.55
C LEU A 67 -10.02 24.92 7.00
N VAL A 68 -9.99 24.04 8.01
CA VAL A 68 -8.78 23.34 8.45
C VAL A 68 -8.83 21.87 8.04
N VAL A 69 -7.75 21.38 7.44
CA VAL A 69 -7.55 19.97 7.10
C VAL A 69 -6.47 19.40 7.98
N ILE A 70 -6.75 18.28 8.65
CA ILE A 70 -5.81 17.61 9.55
C ILE A 70 -5.49 16.19 9.09
N SER A 71 -4.25 15.75 9.34
CA SER A 71 -3.89 14.34 9.23
C SER A 71 -4.39 13.57 10.46
N SER A 72 -4.47 12.24 10.35
CA SER A 72 -4.85 11.38 11.49
C SER A 72 -3.83 11.41 12.65
N ALA A 73 -2.62 11.93 12.41
CA ALA A 73 -1.59 12.06 13.44
C ALA A 73 -1.70 13.36 14.26
N VAL A 74 -2.55 14.31 13.82
CA VAL A 74 -2.76 15.56 14.53
C VAL A 74 -3.79 15.33 15.64
N SER A 75 -3.38 15.61 16.87
CA SER A 75 -4.23 15.49 18.06
C SER A 75 -5.20 16.67 18.18
N ASP A 76 -6.33 16.44 18.87
CA ASP A 76 -7.36 17.44 19.15
C ASP A 76 -6.88 18.58 20.07
N ASP A 77 -5.78 18.38 20.79
CA ASP A 77 -5.11 19.37 21.64
C ASP A 77 -4.11 20.25 20.87
N ASN A 78 -3.99 20.07 19.55
CA ASN A 78 -3.16 20.94 18.73
C ASN A 78 -3.69 22.39 18.78
N PRO A 79 -2.82 23.40 19.02
CA PRO A 79 -3.26 24.79 19.19
C PRO A 79 -3.98 25.37 17.97
N GLU A 80 -3.67 24.91 16.75
CA GLU A 80 -4.35 25.32 15.52
C GLU A 80 -5.72 24.64 15.40
N VAL A 81 -5.85 23.38 15.82
CA VAL A 81 -7.14 22.68 15.83
C VAL A 81 -8.10 23.29 16.86
N MET A 82 -7.60 23.57 18.07
CA MET A 82 -8.39 24.22 19.12
C MET A 82 -8.84 25.62 18.69
N ALA A 83 -7.93 26.45 18.17
CA ALA A 83 -8.26 27.80 17.73
C ALA A 83 -9.26 27.83 16.56
N ALA A 84 -9.18 26.86 15.64
CA ALA A 84 -10.14 26.72 14.55
C ALA A 84 -11.54 26.42 15.09
N ARG A 85 -11.65 25.48 16.03
CA ARG A 85 -12.92 25.13 16.68
C ARG A 85 -13.51 26.29 17.47
N ASP A 86 -12.69 26.99 18.26
CA ASP A 86 -13.11 28.16 19.04
C ASP A 86 -13.62 29.30 18.14
N SER A 87 -13.06 29.42 16.94
CA SER A 87 -13.45 30.41 15.92
C SER A 87 -14.59 29.94 15.00
N GLY A 88 -15.11 28.73 15.20
CA GLY A 88 -16.17 28.14 14.36
C GLY A 88 -15.73 27.77 12.94
N ILE A 89 -14.42 27.68 12.70
CA ILE A 89 -13.84 27.22 11.44
C ILE A 89 -13.97 25.68 11.40
N PRO A 90 -14.59 25.10 10.36
CA PRO A 90 -14.70 23.65 10.27
C PRO A 90 -13.32 22.98 10.22
N VAL A 91 -13.21 21.84 10.90
CA VAL A 91 -12.02 21.00 10.88
C VAL A 91 -12.42 19.65 10.29
N ILE A 92 -11.77 19.23 9.21
CA ILE A 92 -12.03 17.95 8.55
C ILE A 92 -10.76 17.10 8.47
N LYS A 93 -10.93 15.79 8.41
CA LYS A 93 -9.81 14.86 8.21
C LYS A 93 -9.34 14.88 6.75
N ARG A 94 -8.07 14.50 6.55
CA ARG A 94 -7.44 14.26 5.25
C ARG A 94 -8.31 13.42 4.29
N ALA A 95 -8.91 12.34 4.80
CA ALA A 95 -9.72 11.44 4.00
C ALA A 95 -11.02 12.08 3.48
N GLU A 96 -11.62 12.99 4.25
CA GLU A 96 -12.78 13.78 3.82
C GLU A 96 -12.42 14.73 2.69
N MET A 97 -11.29 15.45 2.83
CA MET A 97 -10.80 16.33 1.75
C MET A 97 -10.47 15.53 0.48
N LEU A 98 -9.82 14.38 0.61
CA LEU A 98 -9.56 13.49 -0.53
C LEU A 98 -10.87 13.02 -1.18
N GLY A 99 -11.88 12.67 -0.38
CA GLY A 99 -13.20 12.31 -0.89
C GLY A 99 -13.86 13.41 -1.70
N GLU A 100 -13.76 14.66 -1.26
CA GLU A 100 -14.27 15.82 -2.00
C GLU A 100 -13.48 16.06 -3.30
N LEU A 101 -12.16 15.89 -3.29
CA LEU A 101 -11.35 15.93 -4.52
C LEU A 101 -11.73 14.83 -5.52
N MET A 102 -12.04 13.62 -5.02
CA MET A 102 -12.50 12.50 -5.86
C MET A 102 -13.84 12.78 -6.55
N ARG A 103 -14.68 13.67 -6.02
CA ARG A 103 -15.91 14.12 -6.69
C ARG A 103 -15.66 15.10 -7.83
N LEU A 104 -14.52 15.80 -7.79
CA LEU A 104 -14.18 16.83 -8.78
C LEU A 104 -13.46 16.25 -10.00
N LYS A 105 -12.74 15.14 -9.83
CA LYS A 105 -11.98 14.45 -10.88
C LYS A 105 -12.59 13.10 -11.25
N ARG A 106 -12.20 12.56 -12.40
CA ARG A 106 -12.46 11.16 -12.74
C ARG A 106 -11.60 10.28 -11.83
N SER A 107 -12.22 9.74 -10.80
CA SER A 107 -11.50 9.11 -9.69
C SER A 107 -11.51 7.59 -9.75
N ILE A 108 -10.34 7.00 -9.56
CA ILE A 108 -10.13 5.56 -9.36
C ILE A 108 -9.67 5.37 -7.92
N GLY A 109 -10.48 4.73 -7.10
CA GLY A 109 -10.14 4.38 -5.71
C GLY A 109 -9.74 2.91 -5.63
N VAL A 110 -8.63 2.60 -4.96
CA VAL A 110 -8.14 1.23 -4.81
C VAL A 110 -8.11 0.85 -3.34
N SER A 111 -8.93 -0.12 -2.95
CA SER A 111 -9.07 -0.65 -1.59
C SER A 111 -8.84 -2.16 -1.54
N GLY A 112 -8.93 -2.71 -0.34
CA GLY A 112 -8.74 -4.13 -0.04
C GLY A 112 -7.61 -4.36 0.96
N THR A 113 -7.57 -5.50 1.62
CA THR A 113 -6.59 -5.73 2.70
C THR A 113 -5.15 -5.70 2.17
N HIS A 114 -4.89 -6.34 1.03
CA HIS A 114 -3.57 -6.47 0.42
C HIS A 114 -3.53 -5.95 -1.03
N GLY A 115 -2.37 -5.45 -1.47
CA GLY A 115 -2.13 -5.09 -2.88
C GLY A 115 -2.60 -3.70 -3.31
N LYS A 116 -3.17 -2.90 -2.38
CA LYS A 116 -3.63 -1.51 -2.63
C LYS A 116 -2.57 -0.63 -3.29
N THR A 117 -1.43 -0.46 -2.62
CA THR A 117 -0.30 0.38 -3.07
C THR A 117 0.21 -0.07 -4.44
N THR A 118 0.42 -1.37 -4.64
CA THR A 118 0.91 -1.93 -5.91
C THR A 118 -0.07 -1.70 -7.05
N THR A 119 -1.35 -2.00 -6.84
CA THR A 119 -2.41 -1.82 -7.85
C THR A 119 -2.61 -0.34 -8.20
N THR A 120 -2.64 0.55 -7.20
CA THR A 120 -2.70 2.01 -7.39
C THR A 120 -1.53 2.51 -8.24
N SER A 121 -0.33 1.99 -7.97
CA SER A 121 0.89 2.36 -8.70
C SER A 121 0.88 1.84 -10.13
N MET A 122 0.38 0.63 -10.36
CA MET A 122 0.22 0.04 -11.69
C MET A 122 -0.77 0.85 -12.54
N ILE A 123 -1.95 1.19 -11.99
CA ILE A 123 -2.95 2.04 -12.66
C ILE A 123 -2.35 3.40 -13.00
N GLY A 124 -1.66 4.02 -12.05
CA GLY A 124 -0.98 5.29 -12.25
C GLY A 124 0.11 5.25 -13.34
N SER A 125 0.89 4.16 -13.38
CA SER A 125 1.92 3.92 -14.42
C SER A 125 1.29 3.83 -15.81
N VAL A 126 0.21 3.05 -15.94
CA VAL A 126 -0.52 2.87 -17.19
C VAL A 126 -1.10 4.20 -17.69
N LEU A 127 -1.79 4.94 -16.82
CA LEU A 127 -2.40 6.21 -17.20
C LEU A 127 -1.37 7.26 -17.58
N ARG A 128 -0.20 7.30 -16.92
CA ARG A 128 0.91 8.16 -17.35
C ARG A 128 1.47 7.76 -18.71
N HIS A 129 1.70 6.46 -18.91
CA HIS A 129 2.20 5.94 -20.18
C HIS A 129 1.25 6.26 -21.33
N ALA A 130 -0.05 6.27 -21.05
CA ALA A 130 -1.09 6.62 -22.01
C ALA A 130 -1.35 8.15 -22.14
N ASP A 131 -0.48 9.00 -21.60
CA ASP A 131 -0.56 10.48 -21.65
C ASP A 131 -1.82 11.09 -21.00
N TYR A 132 -2.47 10.38 -20.07
CA TYR A 132 -3.61 10.92 -19.30
C TYR A 132 -3.19 11.83 -18.14
N ASP A 133 -1.89 11.87 -17.82
CA ASP A 133 -1.27 12.69 -16.76
C ASP A 133 -2.08 12.73 -15.44
N PRO A 134 -2.31 11.56 -14.79
CA PRO A 134 -3.14 11.47 -13.59
C PRO A 134 -2.48 12.09 -12.36
N THR A 135 -3.30 12.62 -11.47
CA THR A 135 -2.91 12.80 -10.07
C THR A 135 -2.93 11.45 -9.37
N ILE A 136 -1.85 11.06 -8.69
CA ILE A 136 -1.73 9.80 -7.95
C ILE A 136 -1.45 10.09 -6.48
N ILE A 137 -2.22 9.48 -5.59
CA ILE A 137 -2.06 9.58 -4.13
C ILE A 137 -1.98 8.17 -3.55
N VAL A 138 -0.81 7.79 -3.03
CA VAL A 138 -0.52 6.45 -2.50
C VAL A 138 -0.05 6.54 -1.05
N GLY A 139 -0.35 5.54 -0.22
CA GLY A 139 0.14 5.46 1.16
C GLY A 139 1.64 5.19 1.29
N GLY A 140 2.32 4.78 0.21
CA GLY A 140 3.75 4.45 0.16
C GLY A 140 4.50 5.09 -1.02
N VAL A 141 5.83 5.02 -1.02
CA VAL A 141 6.66 5.64 -2.08
C VAL A 141 6.77 4.74 -3.30
N VAL A 142 6.30 5.23 -4.45
CA VAL A 142 6.36 4.52 -5.73
C VAL A 142 7.77 4.63 -6.34
N ALA A 143 8.35 3.50 -6.77
CA ALA A 143 9.66 3.52 -7.44
C ALA A 143 9.53 4.22 -8.81
N GLY A 144 10.42 5.16 -9.09
CA GLY A 144 10.36 6.01 -10.29
C GLY A 144 9.64 7.36 -10.10
N LEU A 145 8.85 7.52 -9.03
CA LEU A 145 8.23 8.80 -8.67
C LEU A 145 8.92 9.53 -7.52
N GLY A 146 9.68 8.83 -6.69
CA GLY A 146 10.44 9.41 -5.58
C GLY A 146 9.59 9.84 -4.37
N SER A 147 8.26 9.95 -4.50
CA SER A 147 7.33 10.36 -3.45
C SER A 147 6.07 9.47 -3.40
N GLY A 148 5.28 9.59 -2.32
CA GLY A 148 3.99 8.91 -2.15
C GLY A 148 2.80 9.61 -2.83
N ALA A 149 3.02 10.81 -3.36
CA ALA A 149 2.06 11.51 -4.20
C ALA A 149 2.77 12.03 -5.43
N ALA A 150 2.10 11.99 -6.57
CA ALA A 150 2.64 12.51 -7.80
C ALA A 150 1.51 13.17 -8.59
N LEU A 151 1.67 14.47 -8.82
CA LEU A 151 0.62 15.29 -9.40
C LEU A 151 0.71 15.30 -10.90
N GLY A 152 -0.47 15.22 -11.50
CA GLY A 152 -0.68 15.33 -12.92
C GLY A 152 -1.77 16.34 -13.20
N LYS A 153 -1.66 16.99 -14.35
CA LYS A 153 -2.56 18.05 -14.81
C LYS A 153 -3.83 17.51 -15.46
N GLY A 154 -3.91 16.22 -15.70
CA GLY A 154 -5.07 15.56 -16.30
C GLY A 154 -6.26 15.44 -15.37
N ASP A 155 -7.37 14.95 -15.92
CA ASP A 155 -8.67 14.86 -15.25
C ASP A 155 -8.78 13.66 -14.28
N TYR A 156 -7.78 12.77 -14.28
CA TYR A 156 -7.80 11.55 -13.50
C TYR A 156 -7.15 11.72 -12.12
N LEU A 157 -7.77 11.11 -11.11
CA LEU A 157 -7.24 10.97 -9.76
C LEU A 157 -7.23 9.48 -9.40
N VAL A 158 -6.05 8.92 -9.13
CA VAL A 158 -5.89 7.56 -8.66
C VAL A 158 -5.47 7.61 -7.20
N ALA A 159 -6.25 7.01 -6.31
CA ALA A 159 -5.99 7.09 -4.88
C ALA A 159 -6.12 5.73 -4.20
N GLU A 160 -5.19 5.47 -3.27
CA GLU A 160 -5.34 4.38 -2.30
C GLU A 160 -6.47 4.72 -1.30
N ALA A 161 -7.41 3.80 -1.16
CA ALA A 161 -8.57 3.90 -0.30
C ALA A 161 -8.41 2.92 0.87
N ASP A 162 -7.81 3.43 1.94
CA ASP A 162 -7.43 2.66 3.12
C ASP A 162 -8.63 2.39 4.05
N GLU A 163 -8.86 1.12 4.33
CA GLU A 163 -9.86 0.62 5.27
C GLU A 163 -9.49 0.91 6.73
N TYR A 164 -8.21 1.18 7.04
CA TYR A 164 -7.81 1.57 8.38
C TYR A 164 -8.53 2.86 8.85
N ASP A 165 -8.97 2.89 10.12
CA ASP A 165 -9.84 3.94 10.70
C ASP A 165 -11.12 4.25 9.89
N ARG A 166 -11.56 3.31 9.02
CA ARG A 166 -12.71 3.46 8.13
C ARG A 166 -12.60 4.69 7.21
N SER A 167 -11.38 5.13 6.91
CA SER A 167 -11.13 6.40 6.20
C SER A 167 -11.65 6.40 4.76
N PHE A 168 -11.60 5.26 4.08
CA PHE A 168 -12.21 5.05 2.77
C PHE A 168 -13.72 5.33 2.75
N LEU A 169 -14.40 5.35 3.89
CA LEU A 169 -15.82 5.71 3.96
C LEU A 169 -16.05 7.21 3.70
N ALA A 170 -15.01 8.03 3.66
CA ALA A 170 -15.15 9.40 3.23
C ALA A 170 -14.97 9.57 1.71
N MET A 171 -14.60 8.51 0.98
CA MET A 171 -14.17 8.58 -0.42
C MET A 171 -15.29 8.28 -1.41
N TYR A 172 -15.29 8.96 -2.56
CA TYR A 172 -16.33 8.85 -3.59
C TYR A 172 -15.72 8.58 -4.97
N PRO A 173 -15.19 7.36 -5.22
CA PRO A 173 -14.63 6.99 -6.52
C PRO A 173 -15.68 6.92 -7.63
N THR A 174 -15.27 7.20 -8.87
CA THR A 174 -16.03 6.83 -10.07
C THR A 174 -15.80 5.37 -10.44
N VAL A 175 -14.59 4.87 -10.22
CA VAL A 175 -14.23 3.45 -10.34
C VAL A 175 -13.63 2.99 -9.00
N ALA A 176 -14.22 1.99 -8.36
CA ALA A 176 -13.69 1.40 -7.13
C ALA A 176 -13.09 0.04 -7.42
N VAL A 177 -11.83 -0.18 -7.08
CA VAL A 177 -11.16 -1.47 -7.12
C VAL A 177 -11.08 -2.02 -5.69
N VAL A 178 -11.51 -3.26 -5.46
CA VAL A 178 -11.33 -3.96 -4.19
C VAL A 178 -10.58 -5.27 -4.45
N THR A 179 -9.34 -5.35 -3.97
CA THR A 179 -8.43 -6.44 -4.31
C THR A 179 -8.73 -7.75 -3.57
N ASN A 180 -9.08 -7.66 -2.29
CA ASN A 180 -9.41 -8.77 -1.39
C ASN A 180 -9.96 -8.20 -0.08
N ILE A 181 -10.60 -9.06 0.73
CA ILE A 181 -11.02 -8.71 2.09
C ILE A 181 -10.59 -9.83 3.03
N GLU A 182 -9.66 -9.55 3.91
CA GLU A 182 -9.22 -10.44 4.99
C GLU A 182 -9.28 -9.73 6.33
N ALA A 183 -9.30 -10.51 7.40
CA ALA A 183 -9.28 -9.99 8.75
C ALA A 183 -7.93 -9.31 9.02
N ASP A 184 -7.89 -7.99 8.93
CA ASP A 184 -6.81 -7.15 9.42
C ASP A 184 -7.43 -5.92 10.08
N HIS A 185 -6.66 -5.22 10.91
CA HIS A 185 -7.12 -4.00 11.58
C HIS A 185 -8.44 -4.18 12.37
N LEU A 186 -8.68 -5.36 12.96
CA LEU A 186 -9.87 -5.64 13.76
C LEU A 186 -10.01 -4.75 15.01
N ASP A 187 -8.97 -3.99 15.36
CA ASP A 187 -9.05 -2.92 16.37
C ASP A 187 -9.99 -1.78 15.96
N CYS A 188 -10.20 -1.58 14.66
CA CYS A 188 -11.08 -0.55 14.10
C CYS A 188 -12.50 -1.04 13.80
N TYR A 189 -12.75 -2.34 13.92
CA TYR A 189 -13.98 -2.99 13.46
C TYR A 189 -14.57 -3.94 14.50
N ASP A 190 -15.89 -3.87 14.71
CA ASP A 190 -16.66 -4.84 15.49
C ASP A 190 -16.77 -6.22 14.79
N GLY A 191 -15.63 -6.83 14.46
CA GLY A 191 -15.53 -8.12 13.81
C GLY A 191 -15.64 -8.09 12.28
N MET A 192 -15.60 -9.29 11.68
CA MET A 192 -15.57 -9.48 10.23
C MET A 192 -16.82 -8.94 9.54
N ASP A 193 -18.01 -9.10 10.14
CA ASP A 193 -19.27 -8.63 9.53
C ASP A 193 -19.28 -7.11 9.37
N HIS A 194 -18.74 -6.36 10.34
CA HIS A 194 -18.62 -4.91 10.25
C HIS A 194 -17.57 -4.48 9.20
N LEU A 195 -16.49 -5.24 9.04
CA LEU A 195 -15.51 -5.02 7.97
C LEU A 195 -16.15 -5.22 6.58
N LEU A 196 -16.84 -6.34 6.38
CA LEU A 196 -17.57 -6.66 5.15
C LEU A 196 -18.61 -5.58 4.81
N ALA A 197 -19.43 -5.19 5.78
CA ALA A 197 -20.43 -4.14 5.60
C ALA A 197 -19.80 -2.78 5.25
N SER A 198 -18.62 -2.48 5.78
CA SER A 198 -17.87 -1.25 5.46
C SER A 198 -17.38 -1.27 4.00
N PHE A 199 -16.86 -2.40 3.51
CA PHE A 199 -16.51 -2.56 2.10
C PHE A 199 -17.72 -2.46 1.17
N VAL A 200 -18.86 -3.07 1.53
CA VAL A 200 -20.13 -2.91 0.80
C VAL A 200 -20.54 -1.44 0.73
N THR A 201 -20.42 -0.72 1.84
CA THR A 201 -20.71 0.72 1.90
C THR A 201 -19.78 1.51 0.97
N TYR A 202 -18.48 1.22 0.97
CA TYR A 202 -17.50 1.85 0.07
C TYR A 202 -17.83 1.59 -1.41
N MET A 203 -18.04 0.33 -1.80
CA MET A 203 -18.38 -0.05 -3.17
C MET A 203 -19.68 0.63 -3.65
N ASN A 204 -20.68 0.76 -2.78
CA ASN A 204 -21.94 1.43 -3.10
C ASN A 204 -21.86 2.97 -3.14
N ARG A 205 -20.71 3.60 -2.79
CA ARG A 205 -20.46 5.03 -3.03
C ARG A 205 -20.13 5.36 -4.48
N VAL A 206 -19.75 4.35 -5.27
CA VAL A 206 -19.59 4.50 -6.72
C VAL A 206 -20.91 5.04 -7.31
N PRO A 207 -20.90 6.01 -8.22
CA PRO A 207 -22.13 6.50 -8.85
C PRO A 207 -22.77 5.44 -9.77
N PHE A 208 -24.04 5.60 -10.14
CA PHE A 208 -24.73 4.63 -11.00
C PHE A 208 -24.09 4.44 -12.40
N TYR A 209 -23.31 5.42 -12.84
CA TYR A 209 -22.55 5.42 -14.09
C TYR A 209 -21.07 5.04 -13.91
N GLY A 210 -20.67 4.71 -12.68
CA GLY A 210 -19.34 4.23 -12.34
C GLY A 210 -19.25 2.70 -12.38
N SER A 211 -18.14 2.16 -11.91
CA SER A 211 -17.87 0.72 -11.92
C SER A 211 -17.18 0.24 -10.65
N VAL A 212 -17.54 -0.95 -10.19
CA VAL A 212 -16.92 -1.65 -9.07
C VAL A 212 -16.16 -2.85 -9.61
N ILE A 213 -14.88 -2.96 -9.28
CA ILE A 213 -13.96 -3.97 -9.79
C ILE A 213 -13.50 -4.83 -8.62
N ILE A 214 -13.90 -6.10 -8.58
CA ILE A 214 -13.60 -7.01 -7.45
C ILE A 214 -12.89 -8.28 -7.89
N SER A 215 -12.08 -8.85 -7.00
CA SER A 215 -11.50 -10.17 -7.23
C SER A 215 -12.58 -11.26 -7.19
N ALA A 216 -12.62 -12.12 -8.20
CA ALA A 216 -13.41 -13.34 -8.22
C ALA A 216 -12.77 -14.45 -7.38
N ASP A 217 -11.47 -14.35 -7.10
CA ASP A 217 -10.69 -15.36 -6.39
C ASP A 217 -10.81 -15.21 -4.86
N ASP A 218 -11.44 -14.14 -4.38
CA ASP A 218 -11.61 -13.84 -2.96
C ASP A 218 -13.00 -14.27 -2.44
N ALA A 219 -13.00 -15.16 -1.45
CA ALA A 219 -14.24 -15.73 -0.91
C ALA A 219 -15.12 -14.68 -0.20
N ASN A 220 -14.53 -13.68 0.44
CA ASN A 220 -15.27 -12.65 1.16
C ASN A 220 -15.94 -11.65 0.21
N LEU A 221 -15.26 -11.30 -0.89
CA LEU A 221 -15.83 -10.54 -1.99
C LEU A 221 -16.95 -11.31 -2.70
N ALA A 222 -16.79 -12.63 -2.88
CA ALA A 222 -17.85 -13.48 -3.41
C ALA A 222 -19.10 -13.48 -2.49
N LEU A 223 -18.91 -13.48 -1.16
CA LEU A 223 -20.00 -13.41 -0.18
C LEU A 223 -20.78 -12.09 -0.25
N VAL A 224 -20.09 -10.94 -0.34
CA VAL A 224 -20.75 -9.63 -0.34
C VAL A 224 -21.21 -9.15 -1.71
N ARG A 225 -20.82 -9.85 -2.79
CA ARG A 225 -21.17 -9.55 -4.18
C ARG A 225 -22.68 -9.24 -4.38
N PRO A 226 -23.65 -9.98 -3.79
CA PRO A 226 -25.06 -9.70 -3.96
C PRO A 226 -25.54 -8.36 -3.37
N GLU A 227 -24.77 -7.74 -2.48
CA GLU A 227 -25.09 -6.47 -1.82
C GLU A 227 -24.57 -5.23 -2.59
N ILE A 228 -23.82 -5.46 -3.68
CA ILE A 228 -23.30 -4.39 -4.54
C ILE A 228 -24.38 -3.97 -5.53
N ALA A 229 -24.90 -2.75 -5.36
CA ALA A 229 -25.99 -2.17 -6.16
C ALA A 229 -25.47 -1.26 -7.29
N ARG A 230 -24.26 -1.52 -7.79
CA ARG A 230 -23.56 -0.72 -8.81
C ARG A 230 -23.09 -1.61 -9.95
N PRO A 231 -22.84 -1.04 -11.16
CA PRO A 231 -22.19 -1.79 -12.22
C PRO A 231 -20.89 -2.39 -11.71
N MET A 232 -20.62 -3.62 -12.07
CA MET A 232 -19.54 -4.40 -11.49
C MET A 232 -18.90 -5.29 -12.54
N VAL A 233 -17.58 -5.39 -12.48
CA VAL A 233 -16.75 -6.34 -13.21
C VAL A 233 -15.85 -7.08 -12.24
N THR A 234 -15.46 -8.30 -12.62
CA THR A 234 -14.65 -9.17 -11.79
C THR A 234 -13.30 -9.47 -12.45
N PHE A 235 -12.26 -9.71 -11.65
CA PHE A 235 -10.96 -10.14 -12.16
C PHE A 235 -10.42 -11.32 -11.36
N GLY A 236 -9.60 -12.18 -11.96
CA GLY A 236 -9.02 -13.31 -11.23
C GLY A 236 -8.38 -14.36 -12.13
N PHE A 237 -7.98 -15.46 -11.51
CA PHE A 237 -7.66 -16.70 -12.20
C PHE A 237 -8.89 -17.59 -12.38
N ASP A 238 -9.95 -17.36 -11.59
CA ASP A 238 -11.19 -18.12 -11.68
C ASP A 238 -11.80 -18.02 -13.09
N ALA A 239 -12.35 -19.14 -13.57
CA ALA A 239 -12.93 -19.23 -14.91
C ALA A 239 -14.18 -18.34 -15.08
N THR A 240 -14.83 -17.96 -13.98
CA THR A 240 -16.02 -17.10 -13.94
C THR A 240 -15.71 -15.61 -13.85
N ALA A 241 -14.44 -15.23 -13.70
CA ALA A 241 -14.05 -13.82 -13.70
C ALA A 241 -14.20 -13.20 -15.09
N ASP A 242 -14.60 -11.93 -15.14
CA ASP A 242 -14.73 -11.19 -16.41
C ASP A 242 -13.34 -10.94 -17.00
N TYR A 243 -12.38 -10.49 -16.20
CA TYR A 243 -10.98 -10.36 -16.60
C TYR A 243 -10.15 -11.53 -16.06
N ARG A 244 -9.57 -12.34 -16.96
CA ARG A 244 -8.84 -13.55 -16.58
C ARG A 244 -7.38 -13.52 -17.01
N ALA A 245 -6.49 -14.03 -16.17
CA ALA A 245 -5.12 -14.34 -16.54
C ALA A 245 -4.93 -15.83 -16.79
N THR A 246 -4.36 -16.18 -17.95
CA THR A 246 -3.92 -17.55 -18.27
C THR A 246 -2.43 -17.58 -18.62
N ASP A 247 -1.87 -18.80 -18.71
CA ASP A 247 -0.50 -19.02 -19.20
C ASP A 247 0.58 -18.24 -18.44
N VAL A 248 0.41 -18.11 -17.12
CA VAL A 248 1.37 -17.42 -16.25
C VAL A 248 2.70 -18.17 -16.27
N LYS A 249 3.74 -17.48 -16.74
CA LYS A 249 5.08 -18.04 -16.93
C LYS A 249 6.15 -17.00 -16.59
N LEU A 250 7.27 -17.46 -16.07
CA LEU A 250 8.46 -16.63 -15.90
C LEU A 250 9.32 -16.74 -17.17
N VAL A 251 9.57 -15.60 -17.84
CA VAL A 251 10.39 -15.55 -19.06
C VAL A 251 11.39 -14.42 -18.92
N ALA A 252 12.69 -14.77 -18.91
CA ALA A 252 13.80 -13.82 -18.78
C ALA A 252 13.66 -12.89 -17.56
N GLY A 253 13.32 -13.45 -16.39
CA GLY A 253 13.14 -12.70 -15.14
C GLY A 253 11.87 -11.85 -15.07
N ARG A 254 10.96 -11.98 -16.05
CA ARG A 254 9.69 -11.25 -16.09
C ARG A 254 8.50 -12.20 -16.04
N THR A 255 7.46 -11.83 -15.30
CA THR A 255 6.20 -12.58 -15.29
C THR A 255 5.42 -12.23 -16.55
N ARG A 256 5.04 -13.22 -17.35
CA ARG A 256 4.18 -13.04 -18.53
C ARG A 256 2.90 -13.83 -18.37
N PHE A 257 1.80 -13.26 -18.85
CA PHE A 257 0.49 -13.92 -18.82
C PHE A 257 -0.41 -13.36 -19.91
N THR A 258 -1.37 -14.17 -20.34
CA THR A 258 -2.40 -13.81 -21.32
C THR A 258 -3.59 -13.22 -20.59
N VAL A 259 -4.14 -12.13 -21.10
CA VAL A 259 -5.33 -11.46 -20.55
C VAL A 259 -6.52 -11.71 -21.45
N TRP A 260 -7.62 -12.15 -20.84
CA TRP A 260 -8.93 -12.31 -21.46
C TRP A 260 -9.93 -11.37 -20.82
N HIS A 261 -10.89 -10.88 -21.60
CA HIS A 261 -12.11 -10.27 -21.11
C HIS A 261 -13.30 -11.10 -21.59
N ILE A 262 -13.90 -11.85 -20.69
CA ILE A 262 -14.87 -12.91 -20.98
C ILE A 262 -14.22 -13.88 -21.98
N ASP A 263 -14.70 -13.93 -23.22
CA ASP A 263 -14.20 -14.80 -24.27
C ASP A 263 -13.31 -14.05 -25.30
N GLU A 264 -13.07 -12.76 -25.09
CA GLU A 264 -12.20 -11.94 -25.94
C GLU A 264 -10.74 -12.01 -25.45
N LEU A 265 -9.84 -12.42 -26.34
CA LEU A 265 -8.41 -12.35 -26.10
C LEU A 265 -7.93 -10.90 -26.24
N LEU A 266 -7.50 -10.28 -25.13
CA LEU A 266 -7.03 -8.90 -25.13
C LEU A 266 -5.53 -8.79 -25.46
N GLY A 267 -4.71 -9.76 -25.07
CA GLY A 267 -3.27 -9.79 -25.38
C GLY A 267 -2.39 -10.41 -24.29
N GLU A 268 -1.08 -10.24 -24.40
CA GLU A 268 -0.10 -10.67 -23.38
C GLU A 268 0.38 -9.44 -22.58
N VAL A 269 0.50 -9.60 -21.27
CA VAL A 269 1.11 -8.60 -20.36
C VAL A 269 2.42 -9.18 -19.82
N SER A 270 3.43 -8.31 -19.64
CA SER A 270 4.71 -8.68 -19.02
C SER A 270 5.06 -7.76 -17.87
N LEU A 271 5.23 -8.28 -16.66
CA LEU A 271 5.63 -7.55 -15.47
C LEU A 271 7.09 -7.78 -15.12
N SER A 272 7.76 -6.74 -14.63
CA SER A 272 9.08 -6.83 -14.01
C SER A 272 9.04 -7.48 -12.62
N VAL A 273 7.89 -7.42 -11.95
CA VAL A 273 7.67 -7.98 -10.61
C VAL A 273 7.18 -9.43 -10.68
N PRO A 274 7.72 -10.33 -9.83
CA PRO A 274 7.32 -11.73 -9.82
C PRO A 274 6.04 -11.96 -9.01
N GLY A 275 5.45 -13.14 -9.18
CA GLY A 275 4.40 -13.65 -8.28
C GLY A 275 2.98 -13.51 -8.79
N ARG A 276 2.15 -14.52 -8.49
CA ARG A 276 0.74 -14.60 -8.89
C ARG A 276 -0.10 -13.46 -8.31
N HIS A 277 0.21 -13.01 -7.10
CA HIS A 277 -0.44 -11.86 -6.47
C HIS A 277 -0.23 -10.57 -7.29
N ASN A 278 0.94 -10.39 -7.90
CA ASN A 278 1.20 -9.25 -8.79
C ASN A 278 0.50 -9.37 -10.13
N VAL A 279 0.24 -10.59 -10.61
CA VAL A 279 -0.65 -10.81 -11.77
C VAL A 279 -2.09 -10.39 -11.44
N LEU A 280 -2.60 -10.70 -10.24
CA LEU A 280 -3.92 -10.23 -9.78
C LEU A 280 -3.99 -8.71 -9.69
N ASN A 281 -2.98 -8.08 -9.08
CA ASN A 281 -2.87 -6.60 -9.03
C ASN A 281 -2.87 -5.99 -10.43
N ALA A 282 -2.15 -6.62 -11.38
CA ALA A 282 -2.10 -6.16 -12.76
C ALA A 282 -3.43 -6.37 -13.48
N LEU A 283 -4.15 -7.47 -13.27
CA LEU A 283 -5.49 -7.67 -13.83
C LEU A 283 -6.48 -6.62 -13.30
N ALA A 284 -6.43 -6.30 -12.01
CA ALA A 284 -7.22 -5.24 -11.43
C ALA A 284 -6.91 -3.88 -12.09
N ALA A 285 -5.62 -3.61 -12.37
CA ALA A 285 -5.20 -2.43 -13.10
C ALA A 285 -5.67 -2.44 -14.57
N VAL A 286 -5.61 -3.58 -15.26
CA VAL A 286 -6.17 -3.73 -16.62
C VAL A 286 -7.65 -3.39 -16.61
N ALA A 287 -8.44 -4.02 -15.74
CA ALA A 287 -9.87 -3.78 -15.63
C ALA A 287 -10.16 -2.29 -15.38
N ALA A 288 -9.49 -1.66 -14.39
CA ALA A 288 -9.67 -0.25 -14.08
C ALA A 288 -9.34 0.69 -15.25
N CYS A 289 -8.24 0.43 -15.96
CA CYS A 289 -7.84 1.23 -17.12
C CYS A 289 -8.77 1.02 -18.33
N ARG A 290 -9.33 -0.18 -18.50
CA ARG A 290 -10.34 -0.47 -19.54
C ARG A 290 -11.67 0.23 -19.28
N GLU A 291 -12.12 0.30 -18.02
CA GLU A 291 -13.33 1.05 -17.63
C GLU A 291 -13.23 2.55 -17.95
N VAL A 292 -12.00 3.08 -18.04
CA VAL A 292 -11.74 4.47 -18.45
C VAL A 292 -11.22 4.58 -19.89
N GLU A 293 -11.46 3.53 -20.68
CA GLU A 293 -11.25 3.45 -22.14
C GLU A 293 -9.80 3.49 -22.62
N VAL A 294 -8.82 3.18 -21.76
CA VAL A 294 -7.42 3.07 -22.18
C VAL A 294 -7.25 1.87 -23.13
N PRO A 295 -6.57 2.04 -24.28
CA PRO A 295 -6.29 0.93 -25.20
C PRO A 295 -5.42 -0.15 -24.55
N MET A 296 -5.74 -1.42 -24.80
CA MET A 296 -4.99 -2.55 -24.20
C MET A 296 -3.48 -2.52 -24.52
N SER A 297 -3.08 -2.02 -25.69
CA SER A 297 -1.66 -1.85 -26.03
C SER A 297 -0.94 -0.90 -25.08
N ALA A 298 -1.54 0.26 -24.78
CA ALA A 298 -0.98 1.23 -23.83
C ALA A 298 -0.98 0.67 -22.40
N ILE A 299 -2.00 -0.11 -22.03
CA ILE A 299 -2.04 -0.82 -20.75
C ILE A 299 -0.87 -1.82 -20.64
N ALA A 300 -0.68 -2.67 -21.66
CA ALA A 300 0.39 -3.66 -21.66
C ALA A 300 1.79 -3.02 -21.60
N GLU A 301 2.01 -1.93 -22.34
CA GLU A 301 3.26 -1.17 -22.31
C GLU A 301 3.50 -0.48 -20.96
N GLY A 302 2.47 0.16 -20.39
CA GLY A 302 2.56 0.84 -19.09
C GLY A 302 2.77 -0.12 -17.91
N LEU A 303 2.22 -1.33 -17.99
CA LEU A 303 2.51 -2.42 -17.04
C LEU A 303 3.91 -3.01 -17.26
N ALA A 304 4.40 -3.03 -18.50
CA ALA A 304 5.75 -3.51 -18.80
C ALA A 304 6.85 -2.55 -18.33
N SER A 305 6.59 -1.25 -18.35
CA SER A 305 7.50 -0.23 -17.84
C SER A 305 7.45 -0.05 -16.32
N PHE A 306 6.43 -0.60 -15.65
CA PHE A 306 6.30 -0.54 -14.20
C PHE A 306 7.53 -1.16 -13.51
N GLY A 307 8.25 -0.35 -12.73
CA GLY A 307 9.49 -0.73 -12.05
C GLY A 307 9.31 -1.36 -10.67
N GLY A 308 8.08 -1.53 -10.20
CA GLY A 308 7.78 -2.00 -8.85
C GLY A 308 7.52 -0.86 -7.86
N VAL A 309 7.36 -1.23 -6.59
CA VAL A 309 7.23 -0.30 -5.46
C VAL A 309 8.32 -0.63 -4.46
N ARG A 310 8.89 0.38 -3.80
CA ARG A 310 9.88 0.13 -2.76
C ARG A 310 9.32 -0.78 -1.68
N ARG A 311 10.14 -1.69 -1.19
CA ARG A 311 9.76 -2.72 -0.20
C ARG A 311 8.59 -3.60 -0.62
N ARG A 312 8.34 -3.82 -1.92
CA ARG A 312 7.33 -4.79 -2.40
C ARG A 312 8.03 -5.77 -3.34
N PHE A 313 8.62 -6.82 -2.77
CA PHE A 313 9.57 -7.70 -3.43
C PHE A 313 10.71 -6.90 -4.11
N GLU A 314 11.29 -5.92 -3.40
CA GLU A 314 12.33 -5.08 -3.96
C GLU A 314 13.67 -5.82 -3.95
N ILE A 315 14.20 -6.12 -5.13
CA ILE A 315 15.56 -6.67 -5.25
C ILE A 315 16.55 -5.55 -4.98
N ILE A 316 17.15 -5.60 -3.80
CA ILE A 316 18.15 -4.64 -3.34
C ILE A 316 19.46 -4.81 -4.12
N GLY A 317 19.78 -6.04 -4.50
CA GLY A 317 20.92 -6.37 -5.34
C GLY A 317 21.33 -7.83 -5.20
N GLU A 318 22.33 -8.23 -5.98
CA GLU A 318 23.02 -9.51 -5.85
C GLU A 318 24.47 -9.27 -5.43
N PHE A 319 24.88 -9.88 -4.32
CA PHE A 319 26.19 -9.70 -3.69
C PHE A 319 26.82 -11.07 -3.49
N ASN A 320 27.96 -11.34 -4.15
CA ASN A 320 28.64 -12.64 -4.09
C ASN A 320 27.69 -13.83 -4.32
N GLU A 321 26.86 -13.73 -5.37
CA GLU A 321 25.86 -14.74 -5.77
C GLU A 321 24.72 -14.91 -4.74
N VAL A 322 24.55 -13.98 -3.79
CA VAL A 322 23.42 -13.94 -2.85
C VAL A 322 22.48 -12.82 -3.25
N ILE A 323 21.19 -13.13 -3.44
CA ILE A 323 20.18 -12.11 -3.73
C ILE A 323 19.63 -11.56 -2.42
N LEU A 324 19.63 -10.24 -2.27
CA LEU A 324 19.00 -9.55 -1.14
C LEU A 324 17.69 -8.89 -1.60
N VAL A 325 16.60 -9.18 -0.89
CA VAL A 325 15.25 -8.67 -1.17
C VAL A 325 14.70 -7.97 0.08
N ASP A 326 14.01 -6.85 -0.10
CA ASP A 326 13.24 -6.14 0.93
C ASP A 326 11.74 -6.22 0.62
N ASP A 327 10.95 -6.64 1.61
CA ASP A 327 9.50 -6.78 1.50
C ASP A 327 8.77 -6.24 2.76
N TYR A 328 7.72 -5.46 2.51
CA TYR A 328 6.85 -4.85 3.52
C TYR A 328 5.84 -5.85 4.11
N ALA A 329 5.75 -7.06 3.55
CA ALA A 329 4.84 -8.12 4.00
C ALA A 329 4.90 -8.29 5.52
N HIS A 330 3.73 -8.19 6.14
CA HIS A 330 3.58 -8.27 7.60
C HIS A 330 2.30 -8.99 8.03
N HIS A 331 1.44 -9.33 7.08
CA HIS A 331 0.31 -10.24 7.26
C HIS A 331 0.68 -11.65 6.76
N PRO A 332 0.21 -12.75 7.40
CA PRO A 332 0.56 -14.11 6.98
C PRO A 332 0.33 -14.40 5.49
N THR A 333 -0.75 -13.89 4.91
CA THR A 333 -1.06 -14.04 3.47
C THR A 333 0.00 -13.39 2.58
N GLU A 334 0.47 -12.19 2.92
CA GLU A 334 1.53 -11.49 2.19
C GLU A 334 2.86 -12.23 2.30
N ILE A 335 3.20 -12.70 3.50
CA ILE A 335 4.42 -13.47 3.77
C ILE A 335 4.43 -14.73 2.92
N ALA A 336 3.33 -15.49 2.93
CA ALA A 336 3.20 -16.70 2.14
C ALA A 336 3.30 -16.43 0.63
N ALA A 337 2.70 -15.35 0.15
CA ALA A 337 2.77 -14.93 -1.25
C ALA A 337 4.21 -14.59 -1.67
N THR A 338 4.95 -13.83 -0.86
CA THR A 338 6.36 -13.47 -1.12
C THR A 338 7.28 -14.69 -1.09
N LEU A 339 7.18 -15.53 -0.06
CA LEU A 339 8.05 -16.70 0.09
C LEU A 339 7.79 -17.77 -0.99
N THR A 340 6.51 -18.01 -1.33
CA THR A 340 6.15 -18.89 -2.45
C THR A 340 6.71 -18.37 -3.76
N THR A 341 6.54 -17.06 -4.02
CA THR A 341 7.08 -16.40 -5.21
C THR A 341 8.59 -16.56 -5.30
N ALA A 342 9.33 -16.33 -4.21
CA ALA A 342 10.77 -16.48 -4.16
C ALA A 342 11.21 -17.91 -4.55
N ARG A 343 10.55 -18.92 -3.99
CA ARG A 343 10.87 -20.33 -4.25
C ARG A 343 10.55 -20.77 -5.67
N GLU A 344 9.36 -20.45 -6.16
CA GLU A 344 8.92 -20.85 -7.50
C GLU A 344 9.70 -20.12 -8.61
N THR A 345 10.11 -18.88 -8.36
CA THR A 345 10.73 -18.02 -9.38
C THR A 345 12.24 -18.24 -9.45
N TYR A 346 12.92 -18.35 -8.31
CA TYR A 346 14.39 -18.33 -8.28
C TYR A 346 15.02 -19.71 -8.02
N GLY A 347 14.28 -20.66 -7.43
CA GLY A 347 14.83 -21.98 -7.12
C GLY A 347 16.05 -21.96 -6.18
N ARG A 348 16.17 -20.92 -5.36
CA ARG A 348 17.26 -20.70 -4.41
C ARG A 348 16.83 -21.09 -2.99
N ARG A 349 17.79 -21.37 -2.11
CA ARG A 349 17.54 -21.50 -0.68
C ARG A 349 17.14 -20.13 -0.12
N VAL A 350 16.01 -20.06 0.58
CA VAL A 350 15.44 -18.81 1.09
C VAL A 350 15.69 -18.68 2.59
N ILE A 351 16.41 -17.63 2.97
CA ILE A 351 16.59 -17.19 4.36
C ILE A 351 15.67 -16.00 4.57
N VAL A 352 14.59 -16.16 5.34
CA VAL A 352 13.73 -15.05 5.72
C VAL A 352 14.18 -14.47 7.05
N VAL A 353 14.30 -13.14 7.11
CA VAL A 353 14.50 -12.39 8.35
C VAL A 353 13.24 -11.58 8.57
N TYR A 354 12.43 -12.00 9.55
CA TYR A 354 11.12 -11.42 9.80
C TYR A 354 11.11 -10.61 11.10
N GLN A 355 10.65 -9.37 11.01
CA GLN A 355 10.32 -8.53 12.16
C GLN A 355 8.80 -8.45 12.30
N PRO A 356 8.20 -9.12 13.30
CA PRO A 356 6.77 -8.99 13.55
C PRO A 356 6.40 -7.54 13.85
N HIS A 357 5.21 -7.12 13.41
CA HIS A 357 4.70 -5.76 13.60
C HIS A 357 3.43 -5.79 14.45
N LEU A 358 3.41 -5.03 15.56
CA LEU A 358 2.38 -5.04 16.62
C LEU A 358 2.35 -6.33 17.46
N TYR A 359 2.11 -6.16 18.77
CA TYR A 359 1.91 -7.28 19.68
C TYR A 359 0.54 -7.94 19.46
N SER A 360 -0.51 -7.15 19.27
CA SER A 360 -1.87 -7.64 19.00
C SER A 360 -1.91 -8.60 17.79
N ARG A 361 -1.36 -8.14 16.66
CA ARG A 361 -1.25 -8.95 15.42
C ARG A 361 -0.42 -10.21 15.65
N THR A 362 0.70 -10.11 16.37
CA THR A 362 1.53 -11.28 16.70
C THR A 362 0.75 -12.30 17.53
N ARG A 363 -0.02 -11.86 18.53
CA ARG A 363 -0.88 -12.72 19.36
C ARG A 363 -1.95 -13.43 18.51
N ASP A 364 -2.64 -12.67 17.67
CA ASP A 364 -3.82 -13.15 16.93
C ASP A 364 -3.43 -14.09 15.79
N PHE A 365 -2.29 -13.84 15.15
CA PHE A 365 -1.84 -14.58 13.97
C PHE A 365 -0.62 -15.48 14.19
N ALA A 366 -0.19 -15.71 15.43
CA ALA A 366 1.04 -16.48 15.72
C ALA A 366 1.13 -17.83 14.99
N GLY A 367 0.01 -18.57 14.91
CA GLY A 367 -0.05 -19.85 14.20
C GLY A 367 0.09 -19.70 12.68
N GLN A 368 -0.58 -18.71 12.10
CA GLN A 368 -0.51 -18.42 10.67
C GLN A 368 0.85 -17.83 10.27
N PHE A 369 1.49 -17.04 11.14
CA PHE A 369 2.88 -16.62 10.96
C PHE A 369 3.83 -17.82 10.93
N ALA A 370 3.69 -18.75 11.87
CA ALA A 370 4.47 -19.97 11.87
C ALA A 370 4.29 -20.78 10.57
N GLU A 371 3.06 -20.96 10.11
CA GLU A 371 2.76 -21.67 8.86
C GLU A 371 3.36 -20.97 7.63
N SER A 372 3.10 -19.67 7.46
CA SER A 372 3.58 -18.89 6.31
C SER A 372 5.11 -18.79 6.28
N LEU A 373 5.77 -18.51 7.40
CA LEU A 373 7.23 -18.42 7.47
C LEU A 373 7.93 -19.78 7.27
N SER A 374 7.23 -20.90 7.53
CA SER A 374 7.76 -22.25 7.29
C SER A 374 7.96 -22.58 5.81
N ILE A 375 7.48 -21.74 4.90
CA ILE A 375 7.75 -21.84 3.46
C ILE A 375 9.25 -21.63 3.17
N ALA A 376 9.93 -20.78 3.97
CA ALA A 376 11.36 -20.53 3.87
C ALA A 376 12.19 -21.72 4.39
N ASP A 377 13.45 -21.79 3.95
CA ASP A 377 14.38 -22.82 4.40
C ASP A 377 14.93 -22.50 5.80
N GLU A 378 15.19 -21.22 6.07
CA GLU A 378 15.61 -20.69 7.37
C GLU A 378 14.79 -19.42 7.71
N CYS A 379 14.38 -19.28 8.97
CA CYS A 379 13.61 -18.15 9.48
C CYS A 379 14.29 -17.56 10.72
N LEU A 380 14.75 -16.32 10.61
CA LEU A 380 15.27 -15.53 11.71
C LEU A 380 14.21 -14.53 12.16
N LEU A 381 13.82 -14.60 13.43
CA LEU A 381 12.83 -13.73 14.04
C LEU A 381 13.52 -12.68 14.90
N THR A 382 13.32 -11.40 14.60
CA THR A 382 13.75 -10.31 15.50
C THR A 382 12.70 -10.06 16.59
N ASP A 383 13.03 -9.21 17.56
CA ASP A 383 12.04 -8.63 18.47
C ASP A 383 10.91 -7.95 17.70
N ILE A 384 9.71 -7.96 18.31
CA ILE A 384 8.50 -7.35 17.74
C ILE A 384 8.70 -5.83 17.63
N TYR A 385 8.39 -5.26 16.47
CA TYR A 385 8.29 -3.82 16.31
C TYR A 385 6.94 -3.35 16.88
N PRO A 386 6.93 -2.58 17.99
CA PRO A 386 5.71 -2.26 18.72
C PRO A 386 4.82 -1.26 17.98
N ALA A 387 5.39 -0.47 17.09
CA ALA A 387 4.80 0.74 16.51
C ALA A 387 4.17 1.65 17.59
N ARG A 388 2.89 1.47 17.89
CA ARG A 388 2.09 2.27 18.86
C ARG A 388 1.68 1.51 20.12
N GLU A 389 1.98 0.22 20.21
CA GLU A 389 1.47 -0.65 21.28
C GLU A 389 2.47 -0.80 22.43
N GLU A 390 1.92 -0.85 23.64
CA GLU A 390 2.66 -1.34 24.81
C GLU A 390 2.84 -2.87 24.73
N PRO A 391 3.94 -3.42 25.28
CA PRO A 391 4.15 -4.87 25.34
C PRO A 391 2.98 -5.62 25.96
N ILE A 392 2.57 -6.72 25.32
CA ILE A 392 1.55 -7.64 25.86
C ILE A 392 2.27 -8.82 26.54
N GLU A 393 1.94 -9.09 27.80
CA GLU A 393 2.55 -10.16 28.57
C GLU A 393 2.46 -11.52 27.83
N GLY A 394 3.60 -12.20 27.69
CA GLY A 394 3.69 -13.50 27.01
C GLY A 394 3.66 -13.45 25.48
N VAL A 395 3.55 -12.26 24.88
CA VAL A 395 3.58 -12.06 23.43
C VAL A 395 4.95 -11.54 23.01
N THR A 396 5.76 -12.45 22.52
CA THR A 396 7.10 -12.19 21.96
C THR A 396 7.28 -13.00 20.68
N SER A 397 8.35 -12.76 19.93
CA SER A 397 8.62 -13.52 18.69
C SER A 397 8.81 -15.02 18.94
N GLU A 398 9.19 -15.43 20.16
CA GLU A 398 9.21 -16.82 20.60
C GLU A 398 7.82 -17.48 20.56
N LEU A 399 6.74 -16.71 20.61
CA LEU A 399 5.40 -17.24 20.40
C LEU A 399 5.26 -17.85 19.00
N ILE A 400 5.75 -17.17 17.97
CA ILE A 400 5.75 -17.67 16.58
C ILE A 400 6.64 -18.92 16.48
N ALA A 401 7.87 -18.86 17.00
CA ALA A 401 8.79 -20.00 16.98
C ALA A 401 8.21 -21.24 17.70
N ARG A 402 7.55 -21.05 18.85
CA ARG A 402 6.86 -22.14 19.56
C ARG A 402 5.70 -22.73 18.75
N ARG A 403 4.91 -21.89 18.08
CA ARG A 403 3.80 -22.35 17.21
C ARG A 403 4.31 -23.13 16.00
N ALA A 404 5.49 -22.80 15.49
CA ALA A 404 6.17 -23.56 14.44
C ALA A 404 6.77 -24.89 14.93
N GLY A 405 6.72 -25.19 16.23
CA GLY A 405 7.26 -26.42 16.81
C GLY A 405 8.79 -26.41 16.91
N ALA A 406 9.42 -25.24 17.05
CA ALA A 406 10.87 -25.13 17.10
C ALA A 406 11.50 -25.87 18.31
N SER A 407 12.41 -26.79 18.04
CA SER A 407 13.36 -27.41 18.98
C SER A 407 14.81 -26.95 18.70
N GLU A 408 15.79 -27.38 19.50
CA GLU A 408 17.21 -27.17 19.14
C GLU A 408 17.50 -27.69 17.72
N GLY A 409 18.06 -26.83 16.86
CA GLY A 409 18.31 -27.11 15.43
C GLY A 409 17.13 -26.83 14.48
N ALA A 410 16.05 -26.20 14.96
CA ALA A 410 14.90 -25.84 14.13
C ALA A 410 15.19 -24.68 13.17
N ARG A 411 14.41 -24.64 12.07
CA ARG A 411 14.41 -23.58 11.05
C ARG A 411 14.01 -22.19 11.58
N PHE A 412 13.62 -22.08 12.85
CA PHE A 412 13.18 -20.83 13.46
C PHE A 412 14.13 -20.45 14.58
N SER A 413 14.79 -19.30 14.46
CA SER A 413 15.71 -18.77 15.47
C SER A 413 15.29 -17.36 15.88
N CYS A 414 15.06 -17.14 17.17
CA CYS A 414 14.86 -15.80 17.73
C CYS A 414 16.24 -15.17 17.96
N ILE A 415 16.50 -14.06 17.27
CA ILE A 415 17.82 -13.40 17.24
C ILE A 415 17.88 -12.10 18.07
N GLY A 416 16.79 -11.77 18.76
CA GLY A 416 16.67 -10.57 19.58
C GLY A 416 16.57 -9.28 18.75
N PRO A 417 17.24 -8.19 19.12
CA PRO A 417 17.05 -6.89 18.50
C PRO A 417 17.49 -6.88 17.03
N ARG A 418 16.85 -6.03 16.22
CA ARG A 418 17.12 -5.83 14.78
C ARG A 418 18.62 -5.63 14.46
N SER A 419 19.38 -5.00 15.35
CA SER A 419 20.83 -4.79 15.18
C SER A 419 21.64 -6.09 15.05
N ASN A 420 21.09 -7.23 15.48
CA ASN A 420 21.77 -8.52 15.38
C ASN A 420 21.65 -9.17 14.00
N VAL A 421 20.75 -8.67 13.13
CA VAL A 421 20.40 -9.31 11.85
C VAL A 421 21.63 -9.60 10.99
N ALA A 422 22.49 -8.61 10.73
CA ALA A 422 23.65 -8.80 9.87
C ALA A 422 24.59 -9.88 10.41
N ALA A 423 24.87 -9.86 11.72
CA ALA A 423 25.76 -10.83 12.35
C ALA A 423 25.20 -12.26 12.31
N GLU A 424 23.89 -12.44 12.56
CA GLU A 424 23.27 -13.76 12.57
C GLU A 424 23.09 -14.33 11.16
N VAL A 425 22.71 -13.51 10.18
CA VAL A 425 22.59 -13.94 8.77
C VAL A 425 23.95 -14.40 8.23
N MET A 426 25.05 -13.68 8.53
CA MET A 426 26.38 -14.04 8.05
C MET A 426 26.90 -15.37 8.59
N LYS A 427 26.35 -15.90 9.69
CA LYS A 427 26.69 -17.24 10.20
C LYS A 427 26.07 -18.37 9.36
N LEU A 428 25.01 -18.07 8.61
CA LEU A 428 24.16 -19.05 7.93
C LEU A 428 24.25 -18.97 6.41
N VAL A 429 24.43 -17.76 5.86
CA VAL A 429 24.38 -17.47 4.43
C VAL A 429 25.49 -18.17 3.65
N ARG A 430 25.15 -18.60 2.43
CA ARG A 430 26.05 -19.24 1.47
C ARG A 430 25.78 -18.67 0.08
N LYS A 431 26.76 -18.78 -0.80
CA LYS A 431 26.60 -18.44 -2.23
C LYS A 431 25.41 -19.18 -2.82
N GLY A 432 24.61 -18.47 -3.62
CA GLY A 432 23.38 -19.00 -4.21
C GLY A 432 22.12 -18.77 -3.36
N ASP A 433 22.24 -18.34 -2.10
CA ASP A 433 21.08 -18.05 -1.26
C ASP A 433 20.29 -16.82 -1.73
N MET A 434 19.04 -16.74 -1.29
CA MET A 434 18.24 -15.52 -1.29
C MET A 434 17.90 -15.14 0.15
N ILE A 435 18.23 -13.91 0.54
CA ILE A 435 17.84 -13.33 1.82
C ILE A 435 16.66 -12.41 1.59
N ILE A 436 15.58 -12.60 2.35
CA ILE A 436 14.40 -11.75 2.30
C ILE A 436 14.23 -11.08 3.65
N ILE A 437 14.43 -9.77 3.67
CA ILE A 437 14.19 -8.89 4.82
C ILE A 437 12.71 -8.51 4.79
N MET A 438 11.97 -8.87 5.84
CA MET A 438 10.52 -8.85 5.79
C MET A 438 9.90 -8.20 7.03
N GLY A 439 8.96 -7.29 6.80
CA GLY A 439 8.16 -6.64 7.84
C GLY A 439 7.92 -5.16 7.55
N ALA A 440 6.90 -4.58 8.19
CA ALA A 440 6.51 -3.18 7.99
C ALA A 440 7.37 -2.16 8.77
N GLY A 441 8.09 -2.63 9.80
CA GLY A 441 8.84 -1.78 10.74
C GLY A 441 10.22 -1.36 10.25
N SER A 442 11.14 -1.20 11.19
CA SER A 442 12.52 -0.74 10.99
C SER A 442 13.45 -1.78 10.35
N ILE A 443 12.97 -3.00 10.11
CA ILE A 443 13.75 -4.11 9.57
C ILE A 443 14.44 -3.80 8.23
N THR A 444 13.86 -2.94 7.39
CA THR A 444 14.45 -2.44 6.14
C THR A 444 15.85 -1.83 6.32
N LEU A 445 16.16 -1.26 7.48
CA LEU A 445 17.50 -0.72 7.77
C LEU A 445 18.59 -1.80 7.78
N ALA A 446 18.22 -3.06 8.03
CA ALA A 446 19.15 -4.17 7.97
C ALA A 446 19.65 -4.45 6.53
N CYS A 447 18.93 -3.98 5.51
CA CYS A 447 19.36 -4.12 4.12
C CYS A 447 20.72 -3.46 3.89
N ASP A 448 20.93 -2.24 4.40
CA ASP A 448 22.20 -1.53 4.21
C ASP A 448 23.35 -2.18 4.97
N GLU A 449 23.09 -2.66 6.19
CA GLU A 449 24.06 -3.42 6.99
C GLU A 449 24.46 -4.73 6.28
N LEU A 450 23.50 -5.43 5.69
CA LEU A 450 23.72 -6.68 4.96
C LEU A 450 24.43 -6.48 3.62
N LYS A 451 24.14 -5.40 2.88
CA LYS A 451 24.86 -5.08 1.63
C LYS A 451 26.37 -5.05 1.85
N GLU A 452 26.81 -4.36 2.90
CA GLU A 452 28.25 -4.25 3.19
C GLU A 452 28.83 -5.57 3.71
N ALA A 453 28.09 -6.29 4.56
CA ALA A 453 28.54 -7.58 5.07
C ALA A 453 28.69 -8.62 3.94
N LEU A 454 27.72 -8.70 3.04
CA LEU A 454 27.69 -9.69 1.95
C LEU A 454 28.80 -9.48 0.91
N LYS A 455 29.31 -8.26 0.74
CA LYS A 455 30.50 -8.00 -0.11
C LYS A 455 31.76 -8.71 0.38
N THR A 456 31.81 -9.09 1.65
CA THR A 456 32.95 -9.76 2.29
C THR A 456 32.83 -11.27 2.38
N LEU A 457 31.70 -11.84 1.92
CA LEU A 457 31.45 -13.28 1.81
C LEU A 457 32.35 -13.94 0.77
#